data_AF-A0A968CJ88-F1
#
_entry.id   AF-A0A968CJ88-F1
#
_cell.length_a   1.000
_cell.length_b   1.000
_cell.length_c   1.000
_cell.angle_alpha   90.00
_cell.angle_beta   90.00
_cell.angle_gamma   90.00
#
_symmetry.space_group_name_H-M   'P 1'
#
loop_
_entity.id
_entity.type
_entity.pdbx_description
1 polymer ?
#
loop_
_entity_poly.entity_id
_entity_poly.type
_entity_poly.pdbx_seq_one_letter_code
_entity_poly.pdbx_strand_id
1 'polypeptide(L)'
;MGVCFKREVFKFLNPPFNKLLYLTFLAYLFLLLVTVHLPAQTSDSELFLQQEPKFRHFTVADGLPENTVKWIIQDHLGFLWLSTQNGLVKYDGYSFTTYTYQPGDPGFPINNERTSLSDRNLMEILEDHLGTIWVGTMSGGLNKFNRDTETFTHYRHQPGDSTSLSHDGAYTLYEDKNGILWIGTGGGLNKFDRETETFYSYHHDPQDPTTLSNDVVYSMLEDRFGNFWVGTRNGLNRFDRQIGKVRRYLQDPQAPHSLSQNTIATIYEDISGGLWIGTARGGLNRFDYKTETFFHYQFERDEPYSISHNHVMSVLEDHRGNFWVGTYGGGLNLFDRQTGRFYRYQNSPNNP
;
A
#
# COMPACT_ATOMS: atom_id res chain seq x y z
N MET A 1 31.20 93.73 -25.57
CA MET A 1 31.74 94.06 -26.91
C MET A 1 33.15 93.51 -27.02
N GLY A 2 33.50 92.87 -28.14
CA GLY A 2 34.90 92.77 -28.58
C GLY A 2 35.59 91.43 -28.34
N VAL A 3 35.68 90.65 -29.41
CA VAL A 3 36.41 89.39 -29.62
C VAL A 3 37.93 89.55 -29.44
N CYS A 4 38.60 88.53 -28.88
CA CYS A 4 39.95 88.13 -29.32
C CYS A 4 40.24 86.66 -28.92
N PHE A 5 40.13 85.72 -29.87
CA PHE A 5 40.46 84.30 -29.67
C PHE A 5 41.86 84.00 -30.25
N LYS A 6 42.77 83.51 -29.40
CA LYS A 6 44.03 82.89 -29.83
C LYS A 6 43.81 81.40 -30.07
N ARG A 7 44.36 80.91 -31.19
CA ARG A 7 44.52 79.49 -31.55
C ARG A 7 45.49 78.80 -30.59
N GLU A 8 45.09 77.70 -29.98
CA GLU A 8 46.00 76.60 -29.60
C GLU A 8 45.39 75.24 -29.91
N VAL A 9 46.30 74.32 -30.26
CA VAL A 9 46.10 73.06 -30.96
C VAL A 9 45.76 71.94 -29.98
N PHE A 10 44.64 71.24 -30.20
CA PHE A 10 44.33 69.98 -29.51
C PHE A 10 45.27 68.87 -29.99
N LYS A 11 46.15 68.38 -29.11
CA LYS A 11 46.79 67.06 -29.22
C LYS A 11 45.95 66.05 -28.44
N PHE A 12 45.22 65.19 -29.15
CA PHE A 12 44.64 63.97 -28.58
C PHE A 12 45.76 62.95 -28.33
N LEU A 13 46.00 62.60 -27.07
CA LEU A 13 46.75 61.40 -26.68
C LEU A 13 45.75 60.27 -26.47
N ASN A 14 45.75 59.28 -27.37
CA ASN A 14 45.11 57.99 -27.14
C ASN A 14 45.79 57.29 -25.94
N PRO A 15 45.06 56.83 -24.91
CA PRO A 15 45.64 55.93 -23.93
C PRO A 15 45.88 54.55 -24.57
N PRO A 16 46.89 53.79 -24.12
CA PRO A 16 47.19 52.48 -24.69
C PRO A 16 46.03 51.53 -24.40
N PHE A 17 45.44 50.98 -25.46
CA PHE A 17 44.50 49.86 -25.37
C PHE A 17 45.21 48.71 -24.63
N ASN A 18 44.79 48.47 -23.39
CA ASN A 18 45.38 47.44 -22.56
C ASN A 18 44.88 46.08 -23.09
N LYS A 19 45.67 45.47 -23.99
CA LYS A 19 45.33 44.21 -24.68
C LYS A 19 44.90 43.11 -23.71
N LEU A 20 45.43 43.13 -22.49
CA LEU A 20 45.08 42.17 -21.44
C LEU A 20 43.62 42.32 -20.98
N LEU A 21 43.13 43.55 -20.82
CA LEU A 21 41.75 43.82 -20.39
C LEU A 21 40.73 43.46 -21.48
N TYR A 22 41.11 43.68 -22.75
CA TYR A 22 40.29 43.32 -23.91
C TYR A 22 40.22 41.79 -24.11
N LEU A 23 41.34 41.09 -23.89
CA LEU A 23 41.39 39.62 -23.92
C LEU A 23 40.61 39.01 -22.76
N THR A 24 40.65 39.57 -21.56
CA THR A 24 39.83 39.10 -20.43
C THR A 24 38.35 39.35 -20.65
N PHE A 25 37.98 40.48 -21.27
CA PHE A 25 36.59 40.77 -21.62
C PHE A 25 36.05 39.84 -22.72
N LEU A 26 36.85 39.58 -23.76
CA LEU A 26 36.51 38.61 -24.80
C LEU A 26 36.43 37.17 -24.26
N ALA A 27 37.32 36.79 -23.33
CA ALA A 27 37.26 35.49 -22.67
C ALA A 27 35.99 35.37 -21.81
N TYR A 28 35.57 36.43 -21.11
CA TYR A 28 34.33 36.45 -20.34
C TYR A 28 33.08 36.41 -21.23
N LEU A 29 33.09 37.12 -22.36
CA LEU A 29 32.01 37.11 -23.33
C LEU A 29 31.89 35.75 -24.02
N PHE A 30 33.03 35.10 -24.30
CA PHE A 30 33.07 33.75 -24.87
C PHE A 30 32.60 32.70 -23.86
N LEU A 31 32.97 32.81 -22.58
CA LEU A 31 32.44 31.97 -21.50
C LEU A 31 30.93 32.15 -21.31
N LEU A 32 30.42 33.39 -21.36
CA LEU A 32 28.98 33.68 -21.31
C LEU A 32 28.24 33.13 -22.53
N LEU A 33 28.81 33.21 -23.73
CA LEU A 33 28.22 32.65 -24.95
C LEU A 33 28.25 31.12 -24.98
N VAL A 34 29.29 30.49 -24.41
CA VAL A 34 29.37 29.03 -24.25
C VAL A 34 28.39 28.52 -23.20
N THR A 35 28.08 29.29 -22.15
CA THR A 35 27.02 28.93 -21.19
C THR A 35 25.60 29.12 -21.74
N VAL A 36 25.41 29.97 -22.76
CA VAL A 36 24.08 30.22 -23.38
C VAL A 36 23.77 29.23 -24.51
N HIS A 37 24.75 28.47 -25.01
CA HIS A 37 24.59 27.53 -26.14
C HIS A 37 24.92 26.06 -25.80
N LEU A 38 25.03 25.70 -24.52
CA LEU A 38 24.83 24.31 -24.16
C LEU A 38 23.33 24.04 -24.28
N PRO A 39 22.85 23.23 -25.25
CA PRO A 39 21.49 22.72 -25.14
C PRO A 39 21.41 22.07 -23.76
N ALA A 40 20.40 22.44 -22.96
CA ALA A 40 20.08 21.67 -21.78
C ALA A 40 20.07 20.21 -22.22
N GLN A 41 21.01 19.41 -21.69
CA GLN A 41 20.92 17.97 -21.80
C GLN A 41 19.64 17.63 -21.04
N THR A 42 18.53 17.55 -21.77
CA THR A 42 17.31 16.90 -21.31
C THR A 42 17.78 15.57 -20.78
N SER A 43 17.74 15.40 -19.47
CA SER A 43 18.11 14.13 -18.85
C SER A 43 17.22 13.06 -19.47
N ASP A 44 17.72 11.82 -19.58
CA ASP A 44 16.91 10.69 -20.07
C ASP A 44 15.58 10.55 -19.30
N SER A 45 15.50 11.08 -18.08
CA SER A 45 14.27 11.19 -17.28
C SER A 45 13.22 12.16 -17.85
N GLU A 46 13.59 13.26 -18.52
CA GLU A 46 12.63 14.18 -19.14
C GLU A 46 12.06 13.63 -20.46
N LEU A 47 12.85 12.86 -21.22
CA LEU A 47 12.39 12.16 -22.42
C LEU A 47 11.44 10.98 -22.10
N PHE A 48 11.61 10.33 -20.95
CA PHE A 48 10.73 9.25 -20.49
C PHE A 48 9.35 9.72 -20.01
N LEU A 49 9.19 11.00 -19.68
CA LEU A 49 7.94 11.58 -19.20
C LEU A 49 6.97 12.00 -20.32
N GLN A 50 7.37 11.88 -21.59
CA GLN A 50 6.52 12.21 -22.75
C GLN A 50 5.82 11.02 -23.41
N GLN A 51 6.08 9.79 -22.96
CA GLN A 51 5.34 8.64 -23.46
C GLN A 51 4.16 8.35 -22.54
N GLU A 52 2.95 8.55 -23.06
CA GLU A 52 1.77 8.07 -22.36
C GLU A 52 1.85 6.55 -22.19
N PRO A 53 1.64 6.03 -20.98
CA PRO A 53 1.64 4.59 -20.74
C PRO A 53 0.58 3.93 -21.62
N LYS A 54 0.99 2.96 -22.43
CA LYS A 54 0.06 2.15 -23.21
C LYS A 54 -0.46 1.02 -22.34
N PHE A 55 -1.76 1.03 -22.08
CA PHE A 55 -2.42 -0.02 -21.31
C PHE A 55 -3.01 -1.07 -22.23
N ARG A 56 -2.83 -2.33 -21.83
CA ARG A 56 -3.63 -3.44 -22.36
C ARG A 56 -4.76 -3.69 -21.38
N HIS A 57 -5.99 -3.61 -21.86
CA HIS A 57 -7.18 -3.89 -21.07
C HIS A 57 -7.59 -5.34 -21.29
N PHE A 58 -7.88 -6.06 -20.20
CA PHE A 58 -8.52 -7.36 -20.23
C PHE A 58 -9.92 -7.20 -19.63
N THR A 59 -10.93 -7.64 -20.35
CA THR A 59 -12.34 -7.48 -20.01
C THR A 59 -13.05 -8.83 -20.07
N VAL A 60 -14.37 -8.83 -19.82
CA VAL A 60 -15.20 -10.02 -20.09
C VAL A 60 -15.07 -10.55 -21.52
N ALA A 61 -14.81 -9.68 -22.50
CA ALA A 61 -14.58 -10.10 -23.88
C ALA A 61 -13.29 -10.92 -24.06
N ASP A 62 -12.34 -10.81 -23.13
CA ASP A 62 -11.04 -11.49 -23.14
C ASP A 62 -11.03 -12.76 -22.27
N GLY A 63 -12.16 -13.12 -21.66
CA GLY A 63 -12.31 -14.31 -20.82
C GLY A 63 -12.26 -14.05 -19.31
N LEU A 64 -12.12 -12.79 -18.86
CA LEU A 64 -12.30 -12.45 -17.45
C LEU A 64 -13.77 -12.64 -17.06
N PRO A 65 -14.13 -13.32 -15.96
CA PRO A 65 -15.54 -13.58 -15.66
C PRO A 65 -16.31 -12.31 -15.27
N GLU A 66 -15.64 -11.30 -14.71
CA GLU A 66 -16.24 -10.04 -14.27
C GLU A 66 -15.17 -8.93 -14.17
N ASN A 67 -15.53 -7.67 -14.44
CA ASN A 67 -14.58 -6.56 -14.58
C ASN A 67 -14.14 -5.90 -13.25
N THR A 68 -14.79 -6.21 -12.14
CA THR A 68 -14.49 -5.67 -10.80
C THR A 68 -13.46 -6.56 -10.12
N VAL A 69 -12.19 -6.26 -10.34
CA VAL A 69 -11.08 -6.91 -9.65
C VAL A 69 -10.85 -6.24 -8.29
N LYS A 70 -10.82 -7.03 -7.21
CA LYS A 70 -10.58 -6.54 -5.84
C LYS A 70 -9.14 -6.70 -5.38
N TRP A 71 -8.55 -7.85 -5.69
CA TRP A 71 -7.17 -8.20 -5.33
C TRP A 71 -6.46 -8.82 -6.52
N ILE A 72 -5.15 -8.57 -6.62
CA ILE A 72 -4.26 -9.18 -7.60
C ILE A 72 -2.98 -9.57 -6.88
N ILE A 73 -2.57 -10.83 -7.02
CA ILE A 73 -1.22 -11.28 -6.66
C ILE A 73 -0.59 -11.99 -7.85
N GLN A 74 0.74 -12.03 -7.89
CA GLN A 74 1.47 -12.93 -8.76
C GLN A 74 2.07 -14.03 -7.90
N ASP A 75 1.89 -15.28 -8.30
CA ASP A 75 2.51 -16.41 -7.61
C ASP A 75 3.95 -16.68 -8.05
N HIS A 76 4.66 -17.53 -7.31
CA HIS A 76 6.06 -17.88 -7.59
C HIS A 76 6.29 -18.60 -8.92
N LEU A 77 5.23 -19.16 -9.53
CA LEU A 77 5.27 -19.78 -10.86
C LEU A 77 5.00 -18.77 -11.99
N GLY A 78 4.61 -17.55 -11.64
CA GLY A 78 4.35 -16.44 -12.55
C GLY A 78 2.87 -16.27 -12.95
N PHE A 79 1.94 -17.09 -12.44
CA PHE A 79 0.51 -16.91 -12.68
C PHE A 79 0.00 -15.68 -11.92
N LEU A 80 -0.94 -14.96 -12.52
CA LEU A 80 -1.69 -13.93 -11.79
C LEU A 80 -2.94 -14.55 -11.17
N TRP A 81 -3.18 -14.22 -9.91
CA TRP A 81 -4.40 -14.57 -9.20
C TRP A 81 -5.18 -13.31 -8.91
N LEU A 82 -6.45 -13.30 -9.32
CA LEU A 82 -7.34 -12.16 -9.18
C LEU A 82 -8.60 -12.58 -8.42
N SER A 83 -9.08 -11.72 -7.53
CA SER A 83 -10.44 -11.88 -7.01
C SER A 83 -11.39 -10.96 -7.76
N THR A 84 -12.52 -11.50 -8.16
CA THR A 84 -13.62 -10.77 -8.80
C THR A 84 -14.87 -10.81 -7.92
N GLN A 85 -15.94 -10.10 -8.29
CA GLN A 85 -17.24 -10.28 -7.61
C GLN A 85 -17.79 -11.71 -7.69
N ASN A 86 -17.29 -12.53 -8.61
CA ASN A 86 -17.81 -13.87 -8.89
C ASN A 86 -16.78 -14.98 -8.69
N GLY A 87 -15.75 -14.78 -7.87
CA GLY A 87 -14.81 -15.82 -7.48
C GLY A 87 -13.34 -15.51 -7.77
N LEU A 88 -12.52 -16.56 -7.70
CA LEU A 88 -11.08 -16.53 -7.89
C LEU A 88 -10.75 -16.81 -9.36
N VAL A 89 -9.81 -16.06 -9.91
CA VAL A 89 -9.36 -16.19 -11.29
C VAL A 89 -7.86 -16.43 -11.31
N LYS A 90 -7.42 -17.45 -12.04
CA LYS A 90 -6.03 -17.72 -12.38
C LYS A 90 -5.79 -17.29 -13.83
N TYR A 91 -4.74 -16.52 -14.09
CA TYR A 91 -4.32 -16.12 -15.42
C TYR A 91 -2.90 -16.60 -15.71
N ASP A 92 -2.73 -17.34 -16.79
CA ASP A 92 -1.46 -17.99 -17.19
C ASP A 92 -0.64 -17.19 -18.20
N GLY A 93 -1.10 -15.99 -18.57
CA GLY A 93 -0.50 -15.18 -19.64
C GLY A 93 -1.20 -15.31 -20.99
N TYR A 94 -2.10 -16.28 -21.14
CA TYR A 94 -2.86 -16.58 -22.37
C TYR A 94 -4.37 -16.71 -22.10
N SER A 95 -4.75 -17.35 -21.00
CA SER A 95 -6.11 -17.75 -20.69
C SER A 95 -6.46 -17.54 -19.21
N PHE A 96 -7.75 -17.41 -18.93
CA PHE A 96 -8.30 -17.28 -17.58
C PHE A 96 -8.99 -18.58 -17.16
N THR A 97 -8.65 -19.09 -15.98
CA THR A 97 -9.37 -20.17 -15.28
C THR A 97 -10.13 -19.56 -14.11
N THR A 98 -11.44 -19.83 -14.01
CA THR A 98 -12.28 -19.26 -12.95
C THR A 98 -12.76 -20.36 -11.99
N TYR A 99 -12.61 -20.10 -10.69
CA TYR A 99 -13.12 -20.93 -9.61
C TYR A 99 -14.23 -20.16 -8.90
N THR A 100 -15.46 -20.68 -8.94
CA THR A 100 -16.64 -20.01 -8.41
C THR A 100 -17.18 -20.68 -7.15
N TYR A 101 -17.94 -19.92 -6.36
CA TYR A 101 -18.81 -20.49 -5.32
C TYR A 101 -20.03 -21.14 -5.98
N GLN A 102 -20.32 -22.40 -5.63
CA GLN A 102 -21.52 -23.11 -6.11
C GLN A 102 -22.44 -23.43 -4.92
N PRO A 103 -23.55 -22.69 -4.72
CA PRO A 103 -24.50 -22.97 -3.66
C PRO A 103 -25.18 -24.32 -3.88
N GLY A 104 -25.11 -25.22 -2.89
CA GLY A 104 -25.74 -26.53 -2.96
C GLY A 104 -24.91 -27.63 -3.64
N ASP A 105 -23.70 -27.31 -4.12
CA ASP A 105 -22.63 -28.31 -4.18
C ASP A 105 -22.23 -28.59 -2.73
N PRO A 106 -22.58 -29.75 -2.15
CA PRO A 106 -22.25 -30.01 -0.77
C PRO A 106 -20.77 -30.37 -0.59
N GLY A 107 -19.96 -30.32 -1.66
CA GLY A 107 -18.65 -30.95 -1.66
C GLY A 107 -18.76 -32.47 -1.51
N PHE A 108 -19.90 -33.06 -1.89
CA PHE A 108 -20.05 -34.52 -1.96
C PHE A 108 -19.82 -35.01 -3.39
N PRO A 109 -19.26 -36.21 -3.53
CA PRO A 109 -18.07 -36.38 -4.33
C PRO A 109 -18.41 -36.91 -5.72
N ILE A 110 -17.77 -36.34 -6.72
CA ILE A 110 -17.02 -37.22 -7.61
C ILE A 110 -15.62 -37.25 -6.98
N ASN A 111 -15.29 -38.31 -6.21
CA ASN A 111 -13.97 -38.57 -5.59
C ASN A 111 -13.46 -37.72 -4.38
N ASN A 112 -14.32 -37.12 -3.55
CA ASN A 112 -13.96 -36.39 -2.30
C ASN A 112 -13.25 -35.04 -2.52
N GLU A 113 -13.39 -34.49 -3.72
CA GLU A 113 -12.71 -33.28 -4.17
C GLU A 113 -13.71 -32.11 -4.24
N ARG A 114 -13.49 -31.05 -3.45
CA ARG A 114 -14.28 -29.81 -3.57
C ARG A 114 -13.61 -28.92 -4.59
N THR A 115 -14.26 -28.66 -5.72
CA THR A 115 -13.70 -27.78 -6.77
C THR A 115 -14.17 -26.33 -6.63
N SER A 116 -15.04 -26.05 -5.65
CA SER A 116 -15.70 -24.76 -5.45
C SER A 116 -15.15 -23.99 -4.25
N LEU A 117 -15.16 -22.66 -4.33
CA LEU A 117 -14.89 -21.77 -3.20
C LEU A 117 -16.01 -21.88 -2.15
N SER A 118 -15.74 -21.47 -0.91
CA SER A 118 -16.72 -21.50 0.17
C SER A 118 -17.66 -20.28 0.23
N ASP A 119 -17.33 -19.19 -0.48
CA ASP A 119 -18.10 -17.94 -0.60
C ASP A 119 -17.61 -17.17 -1.85
N ARG A 120 -18.49 -16.34 -2.43
CA ARG A 120 -18.22 -15.46 -3.57
C ARG A 120 -17.49 -14.17 -3.19
N ASN A 121 -17.57 -13.76 -1.92
CA ASN A 121 -16.96 -12.52 -1.45
C ASN A 121 -15.57 -12.80 -0.88
N LEU A 122 -14.56 -12.73 -1.75
CA LEU A 122 -13.16 -12.92 -1.39
C LEU A 122 -12.63 -11.66 -0.70
N MET A 123 -11.93 -11.87 0.40
CA MET A 123 -11.40 -10.81 1.27
C MET A 123 -9.90 -10.63 1.13
N GLU A 124 -9.14 -11.70 0.93
CA GLU A 124 -7.70 -11.66 0.69
C GLU A 124 -7.25 -12.93 -0.05
N ILE A 125 -6.19 -12.82 -0.84
CA ILE A 125 -5.49 -13.95 -1.48
C ILE A 125 -4.03 -13.87 -1.03
N LEU A 126 -3.49 -14.98 -0.51
CA LEU A 126 -2.10 -15.10 -0.09
C LEU A 126 -1.50 -16.36 -0.71
N GLU A 127 -0.29 -16.24 -1.26
CA GLU A 127 0.56 -17.40 -1.46
C GLU A 127 1.53 -17.53 -0.28
N ASP A 128 1.64 -18.72 0.30
CA ASP A 128 2.63 -19.00 1.32
C ASP A 128 3.98 -19.48 0.74
N HIS A 129 5.01 -19.57 1.59
CA HIS A 129 6.35 -20.00 1.20
C HIS A 129 6.43 -21.44 0.68
N LEU A 130 5.38 -22.25 0.90
CA LEU A 130 5.26 -23.61 0.37
C LEU A 130 4.54 -23.62 -0.99
N GLY A 131 4.15 -22.45 -1.50
CA GLY A 131 3.41 -22.29 -2.76
C GLY A 131 1.93 -22.58 -2.64
N THR A 132 1.37 -22.71 -1.43
CA THR A 132 -0.07 -22.93 -1.24
C THR A 132 -0.81 -21.60 -1.41
N ILE A 133 -1.89 -21.60 -2.20
CA ILE A 133 -2.78 -20.45 -2.31
C ILE A 133 -3.86 -20.54 -1.24
N TRP A 134 -3.96 -19.48 -0.44
CA TRP A 134 -4.96 -19.29 0.60
C TRP A 134 -5.92 -18.17 0.21
N VAL A 135 -7.20 -18.38 0.46
CA VAL A 135 -8.25 -17.38 0.15
C VAL A 135 -9.15 -17.19 1.36
N GLY A 136 -9.07 -15.99 1.94
CA GLY A 136 -9.99 -15.52 2.98
C GLY A 136 -11.30 -15.05 2.35
N THR A 137 -12.42 -15.27 3.03
CA THR A 137 -13.75 -14.89 2.54
C THR A 137 -14.58 -14.16 3.59
N MET A 138 -15.60 -13.44 3.14
CA MET A 138 -16.44 -12.61 4.01
C MET A 138 -17.28 -13.43 4.99
N SER A 139 -17.75 -14.61 4.59
CA SER A 139 -18.61 -15.46 5.41
C SER A 139 -18.47 -16.96 5.15
N GLY A 140 -17.48 -17.39 4.35
CA GLY A 140 -17.24 -18.79 4.01
C GLY A 140 -16.05 -19.44 4.73
N GLY A 141 -15.35 -18.68 5.57
CA GLY A 141 -14.12 -19.09 6.24
C GLY A 141 -12.88 -18.92 5.36
N LEU A 142 -11.90 -19.79 5.60
CA LEU A 142 -10.63 -19.86 4.88
C LEU A 142 -10.66 -21.01 3.86
N ASN A 143 -10.15 -20.76 2.66
CA ASN A 143 -9.99 -21.77 1.62
C ASN A 143 -8.50 -22.03 1.39
N LYS A 144 -8.10 -23.30 1.35
CA LYS A 144 -6.77 -23.76 0.95
C LYS A 144 -6.87 -24.39 -0.43
N PHE A 145 -6.22 -23.83 -1.43
CA PHE A 145 -6.22 -24.34 -2.79
C PHE A 145 -5.06 -25.32 -2.99
N ASN A 146 -5.39 -26.54 -3.38
CA ASN A 146 -4.44 -27.54 -3.82
C ASN A 146 -4.21 -27.38 -5.33
N ARG A 147 -2.98 -27.05 -5.71
CA ARG A 147 -2.59 -26.82 -7.11
C ARG A 147 -2.55 -28.09 -7.96
N ASP A 148 -2.24 -29.23 -7.35
CA ASP A 148 -2.07 -30.50 -8.07
C ASP A 148 -3.41 -31.07 -8.52
N THR A 149 -4.42 -30.94 -7.67
CA THR A 149 -5.78 -31.43 -7.91
C THR A 149 -6.75 -30.34 -8.35
N GLU A 150 -6.36 -29.07 -8.27
CA GLU A 150 -7.22 -27.89 -8.47
C GLU A 150 -8.48 -27.89 -7.59
N THR A 151 -8.32 -28.29 -6.33
CA THR A 151 -9.42 -28.41 -5.34
C THR A 151 -9.20 -27.53 -4.12
N PHE A 152 -10.25 -27.35 -3.31
CA PHE A 152 -10.27 -26.49 -2.13
C PHE A 152 -10.57 -27.29 -0.86
N THR A 153 -9.76 -27.11 0.17
CA THR A 153 -10.15 -27.46 1.54
C THR A 153 -10.74 -26.22 2.20
N HIS A 154 -11.90 -26.36 2.87
CA HIS A 154 -12.58 -25.27 3.55
C HIS A 154 -12.42 -25.39 5.07
N TYR A 155 -11.92 -24.35 5.72
CA TYR A 155 -11.86 -24.23 7.17
C TYR A 155 -12.89 -23.20 7.63
N ARG A 156 -13.82 -23.63 8.48
CA ARG A 156 -14.93 -22.82 8.98
C ARG A 156 -15.01 -22.84 10.49
N HIS A 157 -15.72 -21.87 11.04
CA HIS A 157 -16.08 -21.85 12.45
C HIS A 157 -17.02 -23.01 12.78
N GLN A 158 -16.66 -23.78 13.80
CA GLN A 158 -17.50 -24.85 14.34
C GLN A 158 -17.87 -24.48 15.79
N PRO A 159 -19.13 -24.14 16.08
CA PRO A 159 -19.55 -23.79 17.42
C PRO A 159 -19.22 -24.89 18.44
N GLY A 160 -18.48 -24.53 19.50
CA GLY A 160 -18.06 -25.46 20.54
C GLY A 160 -16.71 -26.14 20.30
N ASP A 161 -16.09 -25.95 19.13
CA ASP A 161 -14.75 -26.44 18.83
C ASP A 161 -13.74 -25.29 18.81
N SER A 162 -12.94 -25.20 19.88
CA SER A 162 -11.89 -24.19 20.04
C SER A 162 -10.68 -24.39 19.12
N THR A 163 -10.62 -25.51 18.40
CA THR A 163 -9.57 -25.83 17.43
C THR A 163 -9.98 -25.49 15.99
N SER A 164 -11.22 -25.03 15.79
CA SER A 164 -11.73 -24.51 14.52
C SER A 164 -11.45 -23.01 14.36
N LEU A 165 -11.68 -22.48 13.17
CA LEU A 165 -11.54 -21.05 12.90
C LEU A 165 -12.47 -20.25 13.85
N SER A 166 -12.00 -19.13 14.40
CA SER A 166 -12.82 -18.40 15.38
C SER A 166 -14.05 -17.68 14.82
N HIS A 167 -14.11 -17.43 13.51
CA HIS A 167 -15.24 -16.82 12.81
C HIS A 167 -15.15 -17.07 11.29
N ASP A 168 -16.29 -17.18 10.60
CA ASP A 168 -16.34 -17.47 9.15
C ASP A 168 -15.97 -16.27 8.25
N GLY A 169 -15.87 -15.07 8.82
CA GLY A 169 -15.31 -13.91 8.14
C GLY A 169 -13.81 -13.88 8.32
N ALA A 170 -13.05 -14.39 7.36
CA ALA A 170 -11.59 -14.35 7.30
C ALA A 170 -11.16 -13.14 6.46
N TYR A 171 -10.85 -12.04 7.14
CA TYR A 171 -10.68 -10.73 6.51
C TYR A 171 -9.26 -10.44 6.06
N THR A 172 -8.27 -10.98 6.78
CA THR A 172 -6.88 -10.82 6.41
C THR A 172 -6.02 -12.04 6.70
N LEU A 173 -5.00 -12.28 5.87
CA LEU A 173 -4.07 -13.39 5.92
C LEU A 173 -2.65 -12.85 5.99
N TYR A 174 -1.79 -13.49 6.78
CA TYR A 174 -0.38 -13.14 6.84
C TYR A 174 0.45 -14.38 7.15
N GLU A 175 1.47 -14.65 6.35
CA GLU A 175 2.49 -15.61 6.73
C GLU A 175 3.69 -14.89 7.32
N ASP A 176 4.07 -15.29 8.52
CA ASP A 176 5.17 -14.68 9.22
C ASP A 176 6.54 -15.25 8.82
N LYS A 177 7.63 -14.61 9.25
CA LYS A 177 8.99 -15.03 8.87
C LYS A 177 9.37 -16.44 9.35
N ASN A 178 8.60 -17.05 10.26
CA ASN A 178 8.78 -18.42 10.72
C ASN A 178 7.89 -19.42 9.97
N GLY A 179 7.15 -18.99 8.93
CA GLY A 179 6.26 -19.84 8.14
C GLY A 179 4.91 -20.13 8.80
N ILE A 180 4.56 -19.38 9.86
CA ILE A 180 3.27 -19.53 10.53
C ILE A 180 2.23 -18.70 9.77
N LEU A 181 1.13 -19.35 9.37
CA LEU A 181 -0.02 -18.69 8.79
C LEU A 181 -0.91 -18.11 9.89
N TRP A 182 -1.15 -16.81 9.81
CA TRP A 182 -2.03 -16.04 10.68
C TRP A 182 -3.26 -15.61 9.89
N ILE A 183 -4.43 -15.66 10.55
CA ILE A 183 -5.72 -15.30 9.97
C ILE A 183 -6.42 -14.32 10.91
N GLY A 184 -6.59 -13.09 10.47
CA GLY A 184 -7.46 -12.12 11.12
C GLY A 184 -8.90 -12.34 10.70
N THR A 185 -9.79 -12.59 11.66
CA THR A 185 -11.20 -12.85 11.40
C THR A 185 -12.11 -11.81 12.05
N GLY A 186 -13.42 -11.96 11.87
CA GLY A 186 -14.43 -11.23 12.65
C GLY A 186 -14.53 -11.63 14.12
N GLY A 187 -13.82 -12.68 14.54
CA GLY A 187 -13.87 -13.24 15.90
C GLY A 187 -12.49 -13.52 16.47
N GLY A 188 -11.47 -12.75 16.09
CA GLY A 188 -10.14 -12.80 16.69
C GLY A 188 -8.99 -13.03 15.70
N LEU A 189 -7.80 -13.18 16.25
CA LEU A 189 -6.59 -13.54 15.52
C LEU A 189 -6.36 -15.05 15.65
N ASN A 190 -6.22 -15.76 14.54
CA ASN A 190 -6.03 -17.20 14.53
C ASN A 190 -4.62 -17.54 14.05
N LYS A 191 -3.95 -18.42 14.78
CA LYS A 191 -2.71 -19.09 14.38
C LYS A 191 -3.08 -20.45 13.80
N PHE A 192 -2.67 -20.74 12.58
CA PHE A 192 -2.89 -22.05 11.95
C PHE A 192 -1.73 -23.00 12.22
N ASP A 193 -2.04 -24.17 12.75
CA ASP A 193 -1.11 -25.29 12.86
C ASP A 193 -1.22 -26.16 11.60
N ARG A 194 -0.14 -26.21 10.82
CA ARG A 194 -0.11 -26.93 9.54
C ARG A 194 -0.02 -28.45 9.71
N GLU A 195 0.48 -28.94 10.84
CA GLU A 195 0.65 -30.38 11.07
C GLU A 195 -0.69 -31.04 11.43
N THR A 196 -1.44 -30.37 12.31
CA THR A 196 -2.75 -30.85 12.78
C THR A 196 -3.92 -30.28 11.99
N GLU A 197 -3.67 -29.27 11.15
CA GLU A 197 -4.69 -28.47 10.44
C GLU A 197 -5.74 -27.84 11.38
N THR A 198 -5.31 -27.41 12.56
CA THR A 198 -6.15 -26.78 13.58
C THR A 198 -5.78 -25.32 13.82
N PHE A 199 -6.65 -24.58 14.50
CA PHE A 199 -6.48 -23.17 14.83
C PHE A 199 -6.31 -22.95 16.32
N TYR A 200 -5.45 -22.02 16.68
CA TYR A 200 -5.39 -21.43 18.01
C TYR A 200 -5.75 -19.95 17.93
N SER A 201 -6.79 -19.54 18.65
CA SER A 201 -7.37 -18.20 18.54
C SER A 201 -7.05 -17.30 19.74
N TYR A 202 -6.69 -16.04 19.46
CA TYR A 202 -6.54 -14.96 20.42
C TYR A 202 -7.73 -14.00 20.30
N HIS A 203 -8.32 -13.64 21.42
CA HIS A 203 -9.56 -12.86 21.50
C HIS A 203 -9.37 -11.57 22.30
N HIS A 204 -10.34 -10.68 22.22
CA HIS A 204 -10.52 -9.55 23.10
C HIS A 204 -11.16 -9.98 24.42
N ASP A 205 -10.51 -9.66 25.52
CA ASP A 205 -11.11 -9.67 26.85
C ASP A 205 -11.18 -8.22 27.37
N PRO A 206 -12.39 -7.70 27.66
CA PRO A 206 -12.54 -6.35 28.21
C PRO A 206 -11.96 -6.18 29.62
N GLN A 207 -11.74 -7.28 30.36
CA GLN A 207 -11.14 -7.27 31.70
C GLN A 207 -9.62 -7.43 31.69
N ASP A 208 -9.03 -7.90 30.59
CA ASP A 208 -7.58 -8.05 30.44
C ASP A 208 -7.04 -7.12 29.34
N PRO A 209 -6.37 -6.00 29.70
CA PRO A 209 -5.81 -5.06 28.74
C PRO A 209 -4.65 -5.62 27.90
N THR A 210 -4.15 -6.81 28.24
CA THR A 210 -3.06 -7.51 27.52
C THR A 210 -3.58 -8.45 26.43
N THR A 211 -4.89 -8.51 26.19
CA THR A 211 -5.53 -9.24 25.07
C THR A 211 -5.85 -8.32 23.90
N LEU A 212 -6.32 -8.80 22.75
CA LEU A 212 -6.63 -7.94 21.59
C LEU A 212 -7.54 -6.76 21.96
N SER A 213 -7.37 -5.61 21.31
CA SER A 213 -8.26 -4.44 21.51
C SER A 213 -9.67 -4.64 20.93
N ASN A 214 -9.82 -5.56 19.97
CA ASN A 214 -11.10 -6.00 19.42
C ASN A 214 -10.91 -7.35 18.71
N ASP A 215 -11.99 -8.13 18.61
CA ASP A 215 -11.97 -9.40 17.86
C ASP A 215 -11.99 -9.22 16.35
N VAL A 216 -12.52 -8.10 15.84
CA VAL A 216 -12.55 -7.87 14.41
C VAL A 216 -11.17 -7.38 13.94
N VAL A 217 -10.41 -8.26 13.31
CA VAL A 217 -9.05 -8.01 12.80
C VAL A 217 -9.11 -7.71 11.30
N TYR A 218 -8.54 -6.58 10.87
CA TYR A 218 -8.59 -6.11 9.48
C TYR A 218 -7.24 -6.07 8.77
N SER A 219 -6.14 -5.98 9.51
CA SER A 219 -4.80 -5.89 8.92
C SER A 219 -3.74 -6.47 9.84
N MET A 220 -2.68 -7.02 9.26
CA MET A 220 -1.54 -7.59 9.96
C MET A 220 -0.25 -7.22 9.24
N LEU A 221 0.84 -7.08 9.98
CA LEU A 221 2.16 -6.82 9.42
C LEU A 221 3.25 -7.25 10.42
N GLU A 222 4.26 -8.00 9.97
CA GLU A 222 5.52 -8.12 10.69
C GLU A 222 6.53 -7.11 10.15
N ASP A 223 7.00 -6.19 11.01
CA ASP A 223 7.98 -5.17 10.59
C ASP A 223 9.41 -5.73 10.52
N ARG A 224 10.35 -4.94 9.99
CA ARG A 224 11.77 -5.33 9.89
C ARG A 224 12.43 -5.60 11.24
N PHE A 225 11.90 -5.04 12.33
CA PHE A 225 12.39 -5.26 13.68
C PHE A 225 11.80 -6.54 14.33
N GLY A 226 10.89 -7.24 13.64
CA GLY A 226 10.25 -8.47 14.10
C GLY A 226 9.01 -8.25 14.96
N ASN A 227 8.54 -6.99 15.10
CA ASN A 227 7.28 -6.73 15.79
C ASN A 227 6.12 -7.16 14.90
N PHE A 228 5.16 -7.90 15.48
CA PHE A 228 3.94 -8.27 14.80
C PHE A 228 2.82 -7.30 15.17
N TRP A 229 2.35 -6.55 14.18
CA TRP A 229 1.32 -5.54 14.31
C TRP A 229 -0.02 -6.10 13.84
N VAL A 230 -1.06 -5.88 14.63
CA VAL A 230 -2.42 -6.36 14.38
C VAL A 230 -3.38 -5.17 14.49
N GLY A 231 -3.96 -4.79 13.36
CA GLY A 231 -4.94 -3.71 13.25
C GLY A 231 -6.35 -4.26 13.40
N THR A 232 -7.10 -3.72 14.35
CA THR A 232 -8.47 -4.17 14.63
C THR A 232 -9.49 -3.06 14.40
N ARG A 233 -10.77 -3.38 14.54
CA ARG A 233 -11.85 -2.39 14.52
C ARG A 233 -11.73 -1.35 15.65
N ASN A 234 -11.03 -1.66 16.75
CA ASN A 234 -10.91 -0.77 17.90
C ASN A 234 -9.47 -0.66 18.46
N GLY A 235 -8.46 -0.59 17.60
CA GLY A 235 -7.10 -0.24 18.00
C GLY A 235 -6.03 -0.94 17.18
N LEU A 236 -4.81 -0.39 17.27
CA LEU A 236 -3.60 -1.06 16.82
C LEU A 236 -3.00 -1.86 17.98
N ASN A 237 -2.53 -3.07 17.72
CA ASN A 237 -1.93 -3.94 18.72
C ASN A 237 -0.53 -4.33 18.26
N ARG A 238 0.46 -4.23 19.15
CA ARG A 238 1.75 -4.92 18.99
C ARG A 238 1.64 -6.25 19.72
N PHE A 239 1.54 -7.34 18.96
CA PHE A 239 1.31 -8.69 19.45
C PHE A 239 2.63 -9.43 19.66
N ASP A 240 2.84 -9.89 20.88
CA ASP A 240 3.93 -10.77 21.23
C ASP A 240 3.52 -12.22 20.94
N ARG A 241 4.08 -12.77 19.85
CA ARG A 241 3.80 -14.13 19.39
C ARG A 241 4.30 -15.22 20.34
N GLN A 242 5.25 -14.93 21.22
CA GLN A 242 5.81 -15.93 22.14
C GLN A 242 4.89 -16.19 23.33
N ILE A 243 4.32 -15.11 23.89
CA ILE A 243 3.48 -15.19 25.10
C ILE A 243 1.99 -14.97 24.82
N GLY A 244 1.62 -14.56 23.60
CA GLY A 244 0.22 -14.38 23.21
C GLY A 244 -0.44 -13.14 23.83
N LYS A 245 0.35 -12.11 24.15
CA LYS A 245 -0.12 -10.85 24.77
C LYS A 245 0.11 -9.67 23.85
N VAL A 246 -0.65 -8.60 24.05
CA VAL A 246 -0.52 -7.37 23.26
C VAL A 246 -0.17 -6.16 24.12
N ARG A 247 0.47 -5.20 23.46
CA ARG A 247 0.39 -3.79 23.81
C ARG A 247 -0.61 -3.10 22.88
N ARG A 248 -1.63 -2.45 23.45
CA ARG A 248 -2.66 -1.72 22.70
C ARG A 248 -2.26 -0.25 22.49
N TYR A 249 -2.52 0.27 21.30
CA TYR A 249 -2.44 1.69 20.94
C TYR A 249 -3.81 2.14 20.50
N LEU A 250 -4.42 3.04 21.29
CA LEU A 250 -5.77 3.53 21.12
C LEU A 250 -5.76 5.04 20.91
N GLN A 251 -6.85 5.55 20.37
CA GLN A 251 -7.17 6.96 20.35
C GLN A 251 -7.51 7.42 21.77
N ASP A 252 -6.88 8.50 22.19
CA ASP A 252 -7.14 9.19 23.43
C ASP A 252 -7.30 10.70 23.16
N PRO A 253 -8.52 11.25 23.31
CA PRO A 253 -8.78 12.68 23.13
C PRO A 253 -7.95 13.61 24.02
N GLN A 254 -7.39 13.10 25.13
CA GLN A 254 -6.54 13.87 26.03
C GLN A 254 -5.05 13.78 25.67
N ALA A 255 -4.68 12.86 24.77
CA ALA A 255 -3.31 12.68 24.29
C ALA A 255 -3.25 12.92 22.78
N PRO A 256 -2.90 14.14 22.31
CA PRO A 256 -2.98 14.51 20.89
C PRO A 256 -2.02 13.72 19.98
N HIS A 257 -1.02 13.05 20.55
CA HIS A 257 -0.11 12.17 19.82
C HIS A 257 -0.43 10.67 19.98
N SER A 258 -1.64 10.35 20.48
CA SER A 258 -2.22 9.01 20.41
C SER A 258 -2.69 8.69 18.99
N LEU A 259 -3.24 7.51 18.76
CA LEU A 259 -3.77 7.13 17.45
C LEU A 259 -4.93 8.06 17.04
N SER A 260 -5.00 8.50 15.78
CA SER A 260 -6.04 9.46 15.36
C SER A 260 -7.46 8.87 15.32
N GLN A 261 -7.59 7.56 15.08
CA GLN A 261 -8.87 6.83 15.10
C GLN A 261 -8.61 5.32 15.24
N ASN A 262 -9.50 4.60 15.96
CA ASN A 262 -9.25 3.22 16.39
C ASN A 262 -9.44 2.11 15.34
N THR A 263 -10.24 2.33 14.30
CA THR A 263 -10.47 1.34 13.25
C THR A 263 -9.31 1.36 12.27
N ILE A 264 -8.44 0.36 12.38
CA ILE A 264 -7.25 0.23 11.56
C ILE A 264 -7.61 -0.49 10.26
N ALA A 265 -7.55 0.21 9.14
CA ALA A 265 -7.86 -0.36 7.83
C ALA A 265 -6.62 -1.00 7.18
N THR A 266 -5.44 -0.43 7.39
CA THR A 266 -4.20 -0.93 6.80
C THR A 266 -2.99 -0.56 7.67
N ILE A 267 -1.97 -1.42 7.63
CA ILE A 267 -0.67 -1.20 8.27
C ILE A 267 0.38 -1.44 7.19
N TYR A 268 1.33 -0.52 7.07
CA TYR A 268 2.36 -0.58 6.04
C TYR A 268 3.72 -0.16 6.61
N GLU A 269 4.76 -0.91 6.28
CA GLU A 269 6.15 -0.51 6.54
C GLU A 269 6.79 -0.01 5.25
N ASP A 270 7.35 1.20 5.30
CA ASP A 270 8.02 1.80 4.16
C ASP A 270 9.47 1.32 4.01
N ILE A 271 10.12 1.63 2.88
CA ILE A 271 11.49 1.18 2.61
C ILE A 271 12.51 1.68 3.65
N SER A 272 12.23 2.81 4.30
CA SER A 272 13.06 3.41 5.35
C SER A 272 12.79 2.84 6.74
N GLY A 273 11.80 1.95 6.89
CA GLY A 273 11.40 1.33 8.16
C GLY A 273 10.41 2.17 8.96
N GLY A 274 9.76 3.15 8.32
CA GLY A 274 8.65 3.89 8.91
C GLY A 274 7.39 3.03 8.93
N LEU A 275 6.71 2.97 10.07
CA LEU A 275 5.43 2.29 10.22
C LEU A 275 4.27 3.27 10.04
N TRP A 276 3.38 2.93 9.11
CA TRP A 276 2.26 3.75 8.66
C TRP A 276 0.95 3.02 8.91
N ILE A 277 -0.03 3.75 9.44
CA ILE A 277 -1.32 3.20 9.88
C ILE A 277 -2.43 4.01 9.23
N GLY A 278 -3.11 3.39 8.26
CA GLY A 278 -4.31 3.93 7.66
C GLY A 278 -5.53 3.62 8.52
N THR A 279 -6.32 4.66 8.84
CA THR A 279 -7.48 4.53 9.73
C THR A 279 -8.79 4.83 9.01
N ALA A 280 -9.90 4.30 9.53
CA ALA A 280 -11.22 4.66 9.04
C ALA A 280 -11.60 6.04 9.58
N ARG A 281 -11.55 7.06 8.72
CA ARG A 281 -11.95 8.45 9.00
C ARG A 281 -10.99 9.24 9.90
N GLY A 282 -9.85 8.68 10.31
CA GLY A 282 -8.82 9.39 11.08
C GLY A 282 -7.60 9.83 10.26
N GLY A 283 -7.56 9.54 8.96
CA GLY A 283 -6.41 9.83 8.09
C GLY A 283 -5.30 8.79 8.21
N LEU A 284 -4.08 9.22 7.85
CA LEU A 284 -2.87 8.40 7.90
C LEU A 284 -2.07 8.77 9.15
N ASN A 285 -1.61 7.76 9.90
CA ASN A 285 -0.75 7.94 11.06
C ASN A 285 0.64 7.41 10.76
N ARG A 286 1.68 8.08 11.23
CA ARG A 286 3.06 7.58 11.25
C ARG A 286 3.47 7.31 12.69
N PHE A 287 3.91 6.09 12.97
CA PHE A 287 4.35 5.70 14.30
C PHE A 287 5.83 6.05 14.52
N ASP A 288 6.14 6.66 15.66
CA ASP A 288 7.51 6.88 16.13
C ASP A 288 7.90 5.78 17.12
N TYR A 289 8.87 4.95 16.75
CA TYR A 289 9.33 3.83 17.59
C TYR A 289 10.00 4.26 18.90
N LYS A 290 10.57 5.47 18.98
CA LYS A 290 11.30 5.95 20.16
C LYS A 290 10.36 6.49 21.22
N THR A 291 9.38 7.30 20.80
CA THR A 291 8.40 7.91 21.71
C THR A 291 7.13 7.07 21.84
N GLU A 292 6.92 6.11 20.94
CA GLU A 292 5.69 5.34 20.79
C GLU A 292 4.44 6.20 20.62
N THR A 293 4.57 7.28 19.84
CA THR A 293 3.51 8.24 19.52
C THR A 293 3.22 8.28 18.03
N PHE A 294 2.14 8.95 17.65
CA PHE A 294 1.69 9.05 16.27
C PHE A 294 1.72 10.50 15.77
N PHE A 295 2.25 10.68 14.57
CA PHE A 295 2.06 11.89 13.77
C PHE A 295 0.89 11.67 12.81
N HIS A 296 -0.01 12.65 12.68
CA HIS A 296 -1.24 12.51 11.89
C HIS A 296 -1.19 13.32 10.60
N TYR A 297 -1.61 12.72 9.51
CA TYR A 297 -1.89 13.38 8.25
C TYR A 297 -3.39 13.27 7.97
N GLN A 298 -4.09 14.39 8.12
CA GLN A 298 -5.54 14.48 8.00
C GLN A 298 -5.94 15.46 6.90
N PHE A 299 -7.16 15.29 6.38
CA PHE A 299 -7.74 16.17 5.39
C PHE A 299 -8.07 17.51 6.02
N GLU A 300 -7.57 18.56 5.39
CA GLU A 300 -7.79 19.94 5.76
C GLU A 300 -8.35 20.66 4.53
N ARG A 301 -9.52 21.30 4.70
CA ARG A 301 -10.28 21.88 3.58
C ARG A 301 -9.49 22.95 2.83
N ASP A 302 -8.75 23.77 3.58
CA ASP A 302 -8.08 24.95 3.06
C ASP A 302 -6.59 24.70 2.77
N GLU A 303 -6.10 23.47 3.00
CA GLU A 303 -4.72 23.07 2.70
C GLU A 303 -4.66 22.15 1.47
N PRO A 304 -4.20 22.64 0.30
CA PRO A 304 -4.24 21.88 -0.94
C PRO A 304 -3.33 20.65 -0.94
N TYR A 305 -2.33 20.63 -0.05
CA TYR A 305 -1.36 19.54 0.10
C TYR A 305 -1.64 18.59 1.26
N SER A 306 -2.79 18.69 1.93
CA SER A 306 -3.22 17.66 2.87
C SER A 306 -3.71 16.41 2.13
N ILE A 307 -3.84 15.27 2.82
CA ILE A 307 -4.47 14.07 2.23
C ILE A 307 -5.88 14.38 1.72
N SER A 308 -6.32 13.77 0.62
CA SER A 308 -7.60 14.07 -0.04
C SER A 308 -8.85 13.62 0.74
N HIS A 309 -8.73 12.64 1.62
CA HIS A 309 -9.83 12.14 2.44
C HIS A 309 -9.29 11.36 3.66
N ASN A 310 -9.97 11.45 4.80
CA ASN A 310 -9.54 10.81 6.05
C ASN A 310 -9.80 9.29 6.13
N HIS A 311 -10.31 8.67 5.06
CA HIS A 311 -10.61 7.24 5.06
C HIS A 311 -9.56 6.56 4.19
N VAL A 312 -8.46 6.17 4.83
CA VAL A 312 -7.32 5.54 4.16
C VAL A 312 -7.62 4.05 4.04
N MET A 313 -7.63 3.56 2.81
CA MET A 313 -7.93 2.15 2.49
C MET A 313 -6.67 1.34 2.26
N SER A 314 -5.66 1.95 1.64
CA SER A 314 -4.43 1.26 1.25
C SER A 314 -3.25 2.22 1.24
N VAL A 315 -2.08 1.64 1.47
CA VAL A 315 -0.79 2.32 1.40
C VAL A 315 0.17 1.40 0.65
N LEU A 316 0.93 1.93 -0.29
CA LEU A 316 1.89 1.18 -1.09
C LEU A 316 3.06 2.09 -1.49
N GLU A 317 4.29 1.58 -1.43
CA GLU A 317 5.44 2.20 -2.05
C GLU A 317 5.79 1.47 -3.35
N ASP A 318 5.96 2.21 -4.45
CA ASP A 318 6.36 1.63 -5.74
C ASP A 318 7.87 1.46 -5.88
N HIS A 319 8.32 0.78 -6.95
CA HIS A 319 9.74 0.51 -7.22
C HIS A 319 10.59 1.77 -7.45
N ARG A 320 9.98 2.94 -7.67
CA ARG A 320 10.66 4.24 -7.81
C ARG A 320 10.72 4.98 -6.47
N GLY A 321 10.17 4.41 -5.40
CA GLY A 321 10.11 5.00 -4.07
C GLY A 321 8.95 5.98 -3.88
N ASN A 322 7.99 6.03 -4.82
CA ASN A 322 6.80 6.86 -4.66
C ASN A 322 5.88 6.23 -3.61
N PHE A 323 5.43 7.03 -2.66
CA PHE A 323 4.56 6.58 -1.58
C PHE A 323 3.10 6.92 -1.91
N TRP A 324 2.30 5.91 -2.19
CA TRP A 324 0.92 6.03 -2.62
C TRP A 324 -0.05 5.74 -1.48
N VAL A 325 -1.09 6.57 -1.37
CA VAL A 325 -2.16 6.42 -0.37
C VAL A 325 -3.52 6.43 -1.05
N GLY A 326 -4.19 5.29 -1.05
CA GLY A 326 -5.54 5.11 -1.57
C GLY A 326 -6.60 5.47 -0.54
N THR A 327 -7.62 6.23 -0.95
CA THR A 327 -8.71 6.65 -0.06
C THR A 327 -10.09 6.29 -0.62
N TYR A 328 -11.05 6.00 0.25
CA TYR A 328 -12.37 5.48 -0.15
C TYR A 328 -13.18 6.43 -1.06
N GLY A 329 -13.02 7.75 -0.91
CA GLY A 329 -13.75 8.77 -1.68
C GLY A 329 -12.91 9.91 -2.24
N GLY A 330 -11.63 9.98 -1.87
CA GLY A 330 -10.72 11.05 -2.29
C GLY A 330 -9.77 10.64 -3.41
N GLY A 331 -9.93 9.44 -3.98
CA GLY A 331 -9.03 8.90 -4.99
C GLY A 331 -7.66 8.52 -4.42
N LEU A 332 -6.63 8.68 -5.25
CA LEU A 332 -5.25 8.32 -4.96
C LEU A 332 -4.43 9.56 -4.55
N ASN A 333 -3.53 9.41 -3.60
CA ASN A 333 -2.61 10.48 -3.21
C ASN A 333 -1.17 10.00 -3.40
N LEU A 334 -0.32 10.82 -4.01
CA LEU A 334 1.13 10.68 -3.97
C LEU A 334 1.67 11.50 -2.80
N PHE A 335 2.33 10.84 -1.86
CA PHE A 335 2.85 11.46 -0.66
C PHE A 335 4.37 11.68 -0.77
N ASP A 336 4.78 12.94 -0.75
CA ASP A 336 6.17 13.30 -0.62
C ASP A 336 6.56 13.30 0.87
N ARG A 337 7.24 12.23 1.29
CA ARG A 337 7.72 12.04 2.67
C ARG A 337 8.73 13.10 3.11
N GLN A 338 9.45 13.75 2.19
CA GLN A 338 10.45 14.76 2.55
C GLN A 338 9.79 16.09 2.92
N THR A 339 8.77 16.48 2.16
CA THR A 339 8.05 17.75 2.38
C THR A 339 6.79 17.59 3.22
N GLY A 340 6.30 16.37 3.41
CA GLY A 340 5.03 16.08 4.09
C GLY A 340 3.80 16.42 3.26
N ARG A 341 3.93 16.61 1.95
CA ARG A 341 2.85 17.04 1.04
C ARG A 341 2.19 15.88 0.31
N PHE A 342 0.88 15.98 0.12
CA PHE A 342 0.09 15.06 -0.70
C PHE A 342 -0.30 15.73 -2.02
N TYR A 343 -0.07 15.02 -3.11
CA TYR A 343 -0.56 15.37 -4.45
C TYR A 343 -1.73 14.46 -4.79
N ARG A 344 -2.90 15.05 -5.04
CA ARG A 344 -4.18 14.35 -5.13
C ARG A 344 -4.52 14.02 -6.59
N TYR A 345 -4.83 12.77 -6.85
CA TYR A 345 -5.30 12.25 -8.14
C TYR A 345 -6.75 11.77 -7.96
N GLN A 346 -7.68 12.64 -8.31
CA GLN A 346 -9.12 12.35 -8.24
C GLN A 346 -9.63 11.95 -9.61
N ASN A 347 -10.60 11.05 -9.65
CA ASN A 347 -11.31 10.73 -10.88
C ASN A 347 -12.05 11.99 -11.35
N SER A 348 -11.70 12.46 -12.55
CA SER A 348 -12.45 13.50 -13.25
C SER A 348 -13.33 12.82 -14.30
N PRO A 349 -14.67 12.91 -14.22
CA PRO A 349 -15.57 12.29 -15.19
C PRO A 349 -15.31 12.70 -16.65
N ASN A 350 -14.64 13.85 -16.85
CA ASN A 350 -14.31 14.42 -18.16
C ASN A 350 -12.84 14.22 -18.56
N ASN A 351 -12.03 13.53 -17.75
CA ASN A 351 -10.63 13.20 -18.02
C ASN A 351 -10.35 11.78 -17.48
N PRO A 352 -10.67 10.75 -18.29
CA PRO A 352 -10.73 9.34 -17.88
C PRO A 352 -9.38 8.75 -17.44
#